data_AF-A0A357F3C7-F1
#
_entry.id   AF-A0A357F3C7-F1
#
_cell.length_a   1.000
_cell.length_b   1.000
_cell.length_c   1.000
_cell.angle_alpha   90.00
_cell.angle_beta   90.00
_cell.angle_gamma   90.00
#
_symmetry.space_group_name_H-M   'P 1'
#
loop_
_entity.id
_entity.type
_entity.pdbx_description
1 polymer ?
#
loop_
_entity_poly.entity_id
_entity_poly.type
_entity_poly.pdbx_seq_one_letter_code
_entity_poly.pdbx_strand_id
1 'polypeptide(L)'
;MRKFDASAAEMIISLWRNRQLTMAVTRREVAGRYRGSVMGLLWSFLNPILMIAVYTFVFSVVFKARWGGSDDENTVQFAVVLFVGVIIHSLFSEVLNRAPTLVTANVNYVKKVVFPLEILPVAALGAALFHSLVSMGVLIIAFWIFNGFLHWTIIFLPLIFIPLLVFIL
;
A
#
# COMPACT_ATOMS: atom_id res chain seq x y z
N MET A 1 -36.46 3.02 -8.68
CA MET A 1 -35.08 3.35 -9.13
C MET A 1 -34.42 4.16 -8.04
N ARG A 2 -33.40 3.64 -7.34
CA ARG A 2 -32.65 4.41 -6.34
C ARG A 2 -31.86 5.49 -7.09
N LYS A 3 -32.14 6.76 -6.81
CA LYS A 3 -31.31 7.87 -7.30
C LYS A 3 -29.95 7.72 -6.62
N PHE A 4 -28.93 7.39 -7.41
CA PHE A 4 -27.55 7.51 -6.96
C PHE A 4 -27.18 8.97 -7.17
N ASP A 5 -27.50 9.81 -6.20
CA ASP A 5 -27.07 11.19 -6.22
C ASP A 5 -25.53 11.16 -6.12
N ALA A 6 -24.84 11.64 -7.15
CA ALA A 6 -23.37 11.59 -7.28
C ALA A 6 -22.64 12.58 -6.34
N SER A 7 -23.22 12.83 -5.16
CA SER A 7 -22.61 13.65 -4.12
C SER A 7 -21.53 12.86 -3.39
N ALA A 8 -20.37 13.47 -3.14
CA ALA A 8 -19.29 12.87 -2.36
C ALA A 8 -19.76 12.36 -0.99
N ALA A 9 -20.75 13.02 -0.38
CA ALA A 9 -21.36 12.56 0.87
C ALA A 9 -22.16 11.26 0.69
N GLU A 10 -22.92 11.12 -0.39
CA GLU A 10 -23.68 9.89 -0.68
C GLU A 10 -22.75 8.72 -1.02
N MET A 11 -21.60 8.97 -1.66
CA MET A 11 -20.57 7.94 -1.88
C MET A 11 -20.05 7.38 -0.55
N ILE A 12 -19.71 8.26 0.40
CA ILE A 12 -19.23 7.86 1.73
C ILE A 12 -20.32 7.09 2.50
N ILE A 13 -21.56 7.58 2.47
CA ILE A 13 -22.71 6.93 3.13
C ILE A 13 -23.00 5.56 2.50
N SER A 14 -22.91 5.46 1.18
CA SER A 14 -23.05 4.21 0.40
C SER A 14 -22.00 3.18 0.81
N LEU A 15 -20.74 3.58 0.93
CA LEU A 15 -19.66 2.72 1.41
C LEU A 15 -19.91 2.23 2.83
N TRP A 16 -20.35 3.11 3.72
CA TRP A 16 -20.61 2.75 5.12
C TRP A 16 -21.81 1.80 5.26
N ARG A 17 -22.89 2.05 4.52
CA ARG A 17 -24.07 1.17 4.44
C ARG A 17 -23.73 -0.21 3.90
N ASN A 18 -22.79 -0.29 2.96
CA ASN A 18 -22.36 -1.53 2.32
C ASN A 18 -21.04 -2.08 2.88
N ARG A 19 -20.63 -1.72 4.11
CA ARG A 19 -19.31 -2.07 4.69
C ARG A 19 -18.96 -3.56 4.61
N GLN A 20 -19.95 -4.45 4.79
CA GLN A 20 -19.73 -5.90 4.73
C GLN A 20 -19.35 -6.33 3.31
N LEU A 21 -20.02 -5.76 2.30
CA LEU A 21 -19.70 -5.99 0.89
C LEU A 21 -18.33 -5.40 0.54
N THR A 22 -18.03 -4.18 0.98
CA THR A 22 -16.71 -3.55 0.78
C THR A 22 -15.60 -4.41 1.37
N MET A 23 -15.77 -4.91 2.60
CA MET A 23 -14.80 -5.78 3.25
C MET A 23 -14.65 -7.13 2.55
N ALA A 24 -15.75 -7.73 2.08
CA ALA A 24 -15.72 -8.99 1.33
C ALA A 24 -14.99 -8.84 -0.02
N VAL A 25 -15.28 -7.77 -0.76
CA VAL A 25 -14.62 -7.48 -2.04
C VAL A 25 -13.14 -7.15 -1.82
N THR A 26 -12.81 -6.37 -0.80
CA THR A 26 -11.41 -6.06 -0.43
C THR A 26 -10.64 -7.33 -0.08
N ARG A 27 -11.20 -8.21 0.76
CA ARG A 27 -10.57 -9.49 1.12
C ARG A 27 -10.37 -10.37 -0.12
N ARG A 28 -11.33 -10.38 -1.04
CA ARG A 28 -11.22 -11.11 -2.31
C ARG A 28 -10.11 -10.53 -3.19
N GLU A 29 -10.00 -9.21 -3.29
CA GLU A 29 -8.91 -8.55 -4.03
C GLU A 29 -7.53 -8.89 -3.44
N VAL A 30 -7.39 -8.82 -2.11
CA VAL A 30 -6.15 -9.23 -1.41
C VAL A 30 -5.83 -10.69 -1.70
N ALA A 31 -6.79 -11.59 -1.47
CA ALA A 31 -6.61 -13.02 -1.72
C ALA A 31 -6.29 -13.31 -3.19
N GLY A 32 -6.91 -12.58 -4.12
CA GLY A 32 -6.70 -12.71 -5.56
C GLY A 32 -5.25 -12.42 -5.98
N ARG A 33 -4.59 -11.45 -5.34
CA ARG A 33 -3.18 -11.13 -5.63
C ARG A 33 -2.21 -12.26 -5.28
N TYR A 34 -2.50 -12.98 -4.19
CA TYR A 34 -1.64 -14.07 -3.72
C TYR A 34 -2.08 -15.43 -4.25
N ARG A 35 -3.26 -15.51 -4.89
CA ARG A 35 -3.82 -16.75 -5.44
C ARG A 35 -2.96 -17.21 -6.63
N GLY A 36 -2.43 -18.43 -6.54
CA GLY A 36 -1.55 -19.00 -7.55
C GLY A 36 -0.05 -18.70 -7.34
N SER A 37 0.32 -17.95 -6.31
CA SER A 37 1.72 -17.85 -5.90
C SER A 37 2.14 -19.11 -5.12
N VAL A 38 3.37 -19.58 -5.35
CA VAL A 38 3.91 -20.81 -4.73
C VAL A 38 3.90 -20.72 -3.19
N MET A 39 4.08 -19.51 -2.64
CA MET A 39 4.18 -19.25 -1.21
C MET A 39 2.94 -18.55 -0.62
N GLY A 40 1.90 -18.29 -1.41
CA GLY A 40 0.67 -17.65 -0.95
C GLY A 40 0.90 -16.31 -0.25
N LEU A 41 0.34 -16.16 0.95
CA LEU A 41 0.43 -14.93 1.75
C LEU A 41 1.87 -14.60 2.18
N LEU A 42 2.76 -15.59 2.31
CA LEU A 42 4.16 -15.33 2.68
C LEU A 42 4.89 -14.47 1.63
N TRP A 43 4.41 -14.47 0.39
CA TRP A 43 4.95 -13.63 -0.67
C TRP A 43 4.83 -12.13 -0.36
N SER A 44 3.83 -11.72 0.43
CA SER A 44 3.67 -10.32 0.85
C SER A 44 4.83 -9.84 1.74
N PHE A 45 5.51 -10.75 2.44
CA PHE A 45 6.66 -10.43 3.29
C PHE A 45 7.97 -10.56 2.52
N LEU A 46 8.06 -11.56 1.65
CA LEU A 46 9.29 -11.82 0.90
C LEU A 46 9.65 -10.67 -0.03
N ASN A 47 8.67 -10.10 -0.75
CA ASN A 47 8.91 -8.99 -1.68
C ASN A 47 9.51 -7.75 -0.98
N PRO A 48 8.94 -7.21 0.11
CA PRO A 48 9.55 -6.10 0.85
C PRO A 48 10.94 -6.42 1.40
N ILE A 49 11.16 -7.63 1.91
CA ILE A 49 12.48 -8.05 2.44
C ILE A 49 13.52 -8.03 1.31
N LEU A 50 13.19 -8.59 0.16
CA LEU A 50 14.06 -8.59 -1.02
C LEU A 50 14.34 -7.16 -1.51
N MET A 51 13.33 -6.30 -1.57
CA MET A 51 13.53 -4.90 -1.96
C MET A 51 14.46 -4.16 -0.98
N ILE A 52 14.27 -4.29 0.34
CA ILE A 52 15.18 -3.68 1.32
C ILE A 52 16.59 -4.22 1.14
N ALA A 53 16.75 -5.53 0.97
CA ALA A 53 18.06 -6.16 0.77
C ALA A 53 18.75 -5.64 -0.50
N VAL A 54 18.02 -5.55 -1.62
CA VAL A 54 18.53 -5.03 -2.89
C VAL A 54 18.91 -3.57 -2.77
N TYR A 55 18.06 -2.71 -2.20
CA TYR A 55 18.40 -1.29 -2.04
C TYR A 55 19.57 -1.09 -1.09
N THR A 56 19.57 -1.78 0.04
CA THR A 56 20.70 -1.73 0.99
C THR A 56 21.99 -2.18 0.31
N PHE A 57 21.97 -3.28 -0.46
CA PHE A 57 23.14 -3.75 -1.19
C PHE A 57 23.61 -2.76 -2.25
N VAL A 58 22.71 -2.25 -3.09
CA VAL A 58 23.07 -1.30 -4.16
C VAL A 58 23.64 -0.01 -3.58
N PHE A 59 23.01 0.56 -2.54
CA PHE A 59 23.49 1.83 -1.97
C PHE A 59 24.74 1.67 -1.09
N SER A 60 24.85 0.56 -0.37
CA SER A 60 26.01 0.26 0.48
C SER A 60 27.23 -0.18 -0.31
N VAL A 61 27.07 -1.14 -1.22
CA VAL A 61 28.18 -1.82 -1.89
C VAL A 61 28.52 -1.19 -3.24
N VAL A 62 27.51 -0.89 -4.07
CA VAL A 62 27.74 -0.40 -5.44
C VAL A 62 28.02 1.09 -5.46
N PHE A 63 27.11 1.88 -4.88
CA PHE A 63 27.27 3.33 -4.86
C PHE A 63 28.25 3.81 -3.79
N LYS A 64 28.49 3.00 -2.74
CA LYS A 64 29.17 3.45 -1.51
C LYS A 64 28.68 4.84 -1.11
N ALA A 65 27.36 5.04 -1.15
CA ALA A 65 26.77 6.37 -1.13
C ALA A 65 27.13 7.09 0.17
N ARG A 66 28.08 8.03 0.09
CA ARG A 66 28.47 8.92 1.18
C ARG A 66 27.49 10.09 1.18
N TRP A 67 26.41 9.94 1.94
CA TRP A 67 25.46 11.04 2.13
C TRP A 67 26.01 11.97 3.22
N GLY A 68 26.47 13.16 2.82
CA GLY A 68 27.17 14.09 3.73
C GLY A 68 28.66 13.73 3.86
N GLY A 69 29.53 14.73 3.74
CA GLY A 69 31.01 14.57 3.71
C GLY A 69 31.65 14.14 5.03
N SER A 70 30.94 13.47 5.93
CA SER A 70 31.42 12.94 7.20
C SER A 70 31.54 11.43 7.12
N ASP A 71 32.72 10.91 7.41
CA ASP A 71 33.13 9.49 7.23
C ASP A 71 32.33 8.45 8.04
N ASP A 72 31.27 8.82 8.78
CA ASP A 72 30.56 7.94 9.74
C ASP A 72 29.02 7.84 9.56
N GLU A 73 28.38 8.57 8.62
CA GLU A 73 26.91 8.57 8.54
C GLU A 73 26.35 7.47 7.62
N ASN A 74 26.29 6.27 8.20
CA ASN A 74 25.42 5.11 7.93
C ASN A 74 24.65 5.07 6.60
N THR A 75 25.21 4.41 5.59
CA THR A 75 24.53 4.04 4.33
C THR A 75 23.20 3.29 4.53
N VAL A 76 23.03 2.62 5.67
CA VAL A 76 21.78 1.95 6.07
C VAL A 76 20.64 2.95 6.26
N GLN A 77 20.90 4.14 6.81
CA GLN A 77 19.88 5.17 7.00
C GLN A 77 19.38 5.70 5.66
N PHE A 78 20.28 5.86 4.68
CA PHE A 78 19.89 6.24 3.32
C PHE A 78 18.95 5.21 2.68
N ALA A 79 19.29 3.92 2.77
CA ALA A 79 18.45 2.84 2.24
C ALA A 79 17.06 2.83 2.89
N VAL A 80 16.97 3.10 4.19
CA VAL A 80 15.68 3.20 4.91
C VAL A 80 14.85 4.37 4.38
N VAL A 81 15.41 5.57 4.25
CA VAL A 81 14.71 6.76 3.74
C VAL A 81 14.19 6.51 2.31
N LEU A 82 15.03 5.92 1.46
CA LEU A 82 14.64 5.58 0.10
C LEU A 82 13.50 4.57 0.09
N PHE A 83 13.58 3.54 0.93
CA PHE A 83 12.53 2.52 0.99
C PHE A 83 11.19 3.09 1.47
N VAL A 84 11.18 4.06 2.40
CA VAL A 84 9.96 4.82 2.76
C VAL A 84 9.36 5.48 1.52
N GLY A 85 10.19 6.19 0.74
CA GLY A 85 9.74 6.85 -0.49
C GLY A 85 9.17 5.85 -1.51
N VAL A 86 9.81 4.70 -1.66
CA VAL A 86 9.35 3.63 -2.54
C VAL A 86 8.03 3.02 -2.08
N ILE A 87 7.82 2.81 -0.77
CA ILE A 87 6.53 2.31 -0.25
C ILE A 87 5.39 3.28 -0.57
N ILE A 88 5.60 4.58 -0.34
CA ILE A 88 4.59 5.62 -0.58
C ILE A 88 4.29 5.73 -2.07
N HIS A 89 5.33 5.81 -2.91
CA HIS A 89 5.19 5.86 -4.36
C HIS A 89 4.53 4.60 -4.92
N SER A 90 4.87 3.42 -4.38
CA SER A 90 4.27 2.14 -4.79
C SER A 90 2.77 2.13 -4.49
N LEU A 91 2.35 2.50 -3.27
CA LEU A 91 0.93 2.62 -2.90
C LEU A 91 0.18 3.54 -3.87
N PHE A 92 0.73 4.73 -4.12
CA PHE A 92 0.14 5.73 -5.01
C PHE A 92 0.02 5.21 -6.45
N SER A 93 1.16 4.80 -7.03
CA SER A 93 1.23 4.34 -8.42
C SER A 93 0.40 3.09 -8.67
N GLU A 94 0.30 2.17 -7.71
CA GLU A 94 -0.49 0.96 -7.86
C GLU A 94 -1.98 1.28 -8.01
N VAL A 95 -2.52 2.16 -7.17
CA VAL A 95 -3.94 2.50 -7.23
C VAL A 95 -4.26 3.32 -8.47
N LEU A 96 -3.41 4.30 -8.82
CA LEU A 96 -3.60 5.14 -10.01
C LEU A 96 -3.58 4.33 -11.31
N ASN A 97 -2.63 3.41 -11.45
CA ASN A 97 -2.55 2.57 -12.65
C ASN A 97 -3.71 1.57 -12.73
N ARG A 98 -4.24 1.10 -11.59
CA ARG A 98 -5.38 0.18 -11.57
C ARG A 98 -6.71 0.88 -11.83
N ALA A 99 -6.89 2.12 -11.37
CA ALA A 99 -8.13 2.89 -11.49
C ALA A 99 -8.87 2.76 -12.85
N PRO A 100 -8.23 3.01 -14.02
CA PRO A 100 -8.92 2.93 -15.32
C PRO A 100 -9.36 1.51 -15.69
N THR A 101 -8.72 0.48 -15.15
CA THR A 101 -9.00 -0.93 -15.48
C THR A 101 -9.97 -1.61 -14.51
N LEU A 102 -10.32 -0.96 -13.40
CA LEU A 102 -11.16 -1.58 -12.36
C LEU A 102 -12.54 -2.02 -12.88
N VAL A 103 -13.16 -1.19 -13.73
CA VAL A 103 -14.49 -1.45 -14.28
C VAL A 103 -14.45 -2.58 -15.32
N THR A 104 -13.45 -2.60 -16.18
CA THR A 104 -13.29 -3.60 -17.25
C THR A 104 -12.82 -4.95 -16.69
N ALA A 105 -12.05 -4.97 -15.61
CA ALA A 105 -11.66 -6.19 -14.92
C ALA A 105 -12.82 -6.84 -14.14
N ASN A 106 -13.84 -6.07 -13.75
CA ASN A 106 -14.94 -6.52 -12.89
C ASN A 106 -16.33 -6.47 -13.57
N VAL A 107 -16.38 -6.64 -14.90
CA VAL A 107 -17.62 -6.53 -15.71
C VAL A 107 -18.78 -7.41 -15.20
N ASN A 108 -18.48 -8.59 -14.64
CA ASN A 108 -19.50 -9.47 -14.08
C ASN A 108 -20.25 -8.84 -12.89
N TYR A 109 -19.58 -8.04 -12.06
CA TYR A 109 -20.23 -7.33 -10.95
C TYR A 109 -21.10 -6.18 -11.45
N VAL A 110 -20.61 -5.45 -12.45
CA VAL A 110 -21.30 -4.28 -13.02
C VAL A 110 -22.56 -4.68 -13.78
N LYS A 111 -22.54 -5.78 -14.53
CA LYS A 111 -23.64 -6.16 -15.42
C LYS A 111 -24.66 -7.12 -14.82
N LYS A 112 -24.32 -7.88 -13.78
CA LYS A 112 -25.17 -9.00 -13.29
C LYS A 112 -25.78 -8.78 -11.90
N VAL A 113 -25.32 -7.78 -11.15
CA VAL A 113 -25.78 -7.51 -9.78
C VAL A 113 -25.95 -6.01 -9.59
N VAL A 114 -26.90 -5.56 -8.76
CA VAL A 114 -27.02 -4.15 -8.36
C VAL A 114 -25.84 -3.80 -7.44
N PHE A 115 -24.68 -3.55 -8.04
CA PHE A 115 -23.41 -3.35 -7.34
C PHE A 115 -23.01 -1.87 -7.35
N PRO A 116 -22.80 -1.23 -6.18
CA PRO A 116 -22.29 0.14 -6.12
C PRO A 116 -20.86 0.21 -6.65
N LEU A 117 -20.63 0.98 -7.72
CA LEU A 117 -19.33 1.06 -8.40
C LEU A 117 -18.21 1.65 -7.52
N GLU A 118 -18.57 2.49 -6.56
CA GLU A 118 -17.69 3.11 -5.55
C GLU A 118 -16.91 2.09 -4.72
N ILE A 119 -17.39 0.85 -4.62
CA ILE A 119 -16.73 -0.19 -3.83
C ILE A 119 -15.44 -0.69 -4.53
N LEU A 120 -15.35 -0.60 -5.87
CA LEU A 120 -14.19 -1.11 -6.61
C LEU A 120 -12.90 -0.31 -6.31
N PRO A 121 -12.88 1.04 -6.37
CA PRO A 121 -11.71 1.82 -6.00
C PRO A 121 -11.29 1.61 -4.54
N VAL A 122 -12.25 1.57 -3.62
CA VAL A 122 -11.98 1.34 -2.19
C VAL A 122 -11.39 -0.05 -1.96
N ALA A 123 -11.89 -1.09 -2.65
CA ALA A 123 -11.34 -2.43 -2.53
C ALA A 123 -9.92 -2.53 -3.12
N ALA A 124 -9.66 -1.85 -4.24
CA ALA A 124 -8.33 -1.77 -4.83
C ALA A 124 -7.34 -1.07 -3.90
N LEU A 125 -7.75 0.08 -3.34
CA LEU A 125 -6.99 0.82 -2.33
C LEU A 125 -6.74 -0.03 -1.09
N GLY A 126 -7.75 -0.70 -0.54
CA GLY A 126 -7.60 -1.55 0.63
C GLY A 126 -6.62 -2.70 0.41
N ALA A 127 -6.59 -3.26 -0.81
CA ALA A 127 -5.64 -4.29 -1.16
C ALA A 127 -4.21 -3.76 -1.36
N ALA A 128 -4.04 -2.55 -1.91
CA ALA A 128 -2.73 -1.88 -2.04
C ALA A 128 -2.20 -1.46 -0.65
N LEU A 129 -3.10 -0.95 0.19
CA LEU A 129 -2.83 -0.58 1.58
C LEU A 129 -2.34 -1.77 2.39
N PHE A 130 -2.95 -2.96 2.22
CA PHE A 130 -2.46 -4.18 2.88
C PHE A 130 -0.99 -4.45 2.54
N HIS A 131 -0.60 -4.38 1.26
CA HIS A 131 0.78 -4.59 0.85
C HIS A 131 1.72 -3.48 1.35
N SER A 132 1.29 -2.23 1.31
CA SER A 132 2.03 -1.08 1.84
C SER A 132 2.26 -1.20 3.36
N LEU A 133 1.24 -1.62 4.12
CA LEU A 133 1.34 -1.86 5.56
C LEU A 133 2.27 -3.02 5.90
N VAL A 134 2.24 -4.12 5.14
CA VAL A 134 3.20 -5.21 5.32
C VAL A 134 4.62 -4.72 5.05
N SER A 135 4.82 -3.97 3.96
CA SER A 135 6.12 -3.39 3.62
C SER A 135 6.63 -2.42 4.70
N MET A 136 5.74 -1.59 5.24
CA MET A 136 6.04 -0.67 6.32
C MET A 136 6.39 -1.41 7.61
N GLY A 137 5.65 -2.47 7.95
CA GLY A 137 5.95 -3.32 9.11
C GLY A 137 7.33 -3.97 9.00
N VAL A 138 7.66 -4.51 7.82
CA VAL A 138 8.99 -5.06 7.54
C VAL A 138 10.07 -3.99 7.69
N LEU A 139 9.85 -2.79 7.18
CA LEU A 139 10.80 -1.67 7.32
C LEU A 139 11.02 -1.28 8.78
N ILE A 140 9.94 -1.16 9.58
CA ILE A 140 10.04 -0.79 11.00
C ILE A 140 10.82 -1.85 11.78
N ILE A 141 10.54 -3.14 11.52
CA ILE A 141 11.27 -4.26 12.14
C ILE A 141 12.74 -4.22 11.74
N ALA A 142 13.05 -4.02 10.45
CA ALA A 142 14.42 -3.91 9.98
C ALA A 142 15.15 -2.72 10.64
N PHE A 143 14.50 -1.55 10.70
CA PHE A 143 15.06 -0.36 11.34
C PHE A 143 15.38 -0.60 12.82
N TRP A 144 14.48 -1.28 13.54
CA TRP A 144 14.69 -1.64 14.94
C TRP A 144 15.88 -2.59 15.13
N ILE A 145 16.04 -3.59 14.26
CA ILE A 145 17.17 -4.53 14.32
C ILE A 145 18.50 -3.83 14.06
N PHE A 146 18.55 -2.86 13.14
CA PHE A 146 19.79 -2.17 12.78
C PHE A 146 20.16 -1.01 13.73
N ASN A 147 19.19 -0.25 14.24
CA ASN A 147 19.45 0.94 15.07
C ASN A 147 19.22 0.69 16.57
N GLY A 148 18.45 -0.34 16.95
CA GLY A 148 18.17 -0.69 18.34
C GLY A 148 17.10 0.16 19.05
N PHE A 149 16.54 1.19 18.39
CA PHE A 149 15.51 2.05 18.96
C PHE A 149 14.45 2.45 17.92
N LEU A 150 13.26 2.79 18.40
CA LEU A 150 12.18 3.38 17.62
C LEU A 150 11.96 4.82 18.08
N HIS A 151 11.92 5.76 17.14
CA HIS A 151 11.53 7.12 17.45
C HIS A 151 10.03 7.22 17.73
N TRP A 152 9.65 8.03 18.72
CA TRP A 152 8.26 8.31 19.07
C TRP A 152 7.42 8.90 17.91
N THR A 153 8.10 9.49 16.93
CA THR A 153 7.50 10.08 15.73
C THR A 153 6.71 9.09 14.87
N ILE A 154 6.86 7.78 15.09
CA ILE A 154 6.05 6.74 14.43
C ILE A 154 4.55 6.93 14.67
N ILE A 155 4.15 7.54 15.78
CA ILE A 155 2.75 7.89 16.07
C ILE A 155 2.15 8.85 15.02
N PHE A 156 2.98 9.61 14.30
CA PHE A 156 2.51 10.50 13.23
C PHE A 156 2.30 9.79 11.88
N LEU A 157 2.62 8.50 11.74
CA LEU A 157 2.35 7.75 10.50
C LEU A 157 0.90 7.86 10.02
N PRO A 158 -0.14 7.69 10.85
CA PRO A 158 -1.53 7.83 10.42
C PRO A 158 -1.83 9.24 9.88
N LEU A 159 -1.21 10.27 10.44
CA LEU A 159 -1.38 11.66 9.99
C LEU A 159 -0.85 11.87 8.57
N ILE A 160 0.16 11.10 8.15
CA ILE A 160 0.73 11.15 6.80
C ILE A 160 -0.10 10.29 5.83
N PHE A 161 -0.54 9.10 6.27
CA PHE A 161 -1.30 8.19 5.42
C PHE A 161 -2.73 8.68 5.16
N ILE A 162 -3.41 9.29 6.13
CA ILE A 162 -4.81 9.71 5.94
C ILE A 162 -4.98 10.69 4.75
N PRO A 163 -4.22 11.80 4.66
CA PRO A 163 -4.30 12.70 3.50
C PRO A 163 -3.97 12.00 2.19
N LEU A 164 -2.96 11.12 2.19
CA LEU A 164 -2.57 10.36 1.01
C LEU A 164 -3.70 9.44 0.54
N LEU A 165 -4.37 8.73 1.45
CA LEU A 165 -5.48 7.84 1.12
C LEU A 165 -6.68 8.61 0.56
N VAL A 166 -6.97 9.80 1.09
CA VAL A 166 -8.02 10.68 0.57
C VAL A 166 -7.66 11.20 -0.81
N PHE A 167 -6.39 11.54 -1.07
CA PHE A 167 -5.93 12.02 -2.38
C PHE A 167 -5.95 10.93 -3.46
N ILE A 168 -5.72 9.67 -3.08
CA ILE A 168 -5.70 8.53 -4.01
C ILE A 168 -7.11 8.09 -4.43
N LEU A 169 -8.13 8.38 -3.60
CA LEU A 169 -9.53 7.98 -3.79
C LEU A 169 -10.30 8.95 -4.70
#